data_AF-A0A963VMD8-F1
#
_entry.id   AF-A0A963VMD8-F1
#
_cell.length_a   1.000
_cell.length_b   1.000
_cell.length_c   1.000
_cell.angle_alpha   90.00
_cell.angle_beta   90.00
_cell.angle_gamma   90.00
#
_symmetry.space_group_name_H-M   'P 1'
#
loop_
_entity.id
_entity.type
_entity.pdbx_description
1 polymer ?
#
loop_
_entity_poly.entity_id
_entity_poly.type
_entity_poly.pdbx_seq_one_letter_code
_entity_poly.pdbx_strand_id
1 'polypeptide(L)'
;MNAASGRPGESSSATRRWVLWGALVVLVAALLVTLVWLAGRYEAGRLQDRIERDAVEVVADIRGGMTRNVQSLQALPRFDPQHSDPWTLRAGALLRARREMLRIELRDARMQLQAAVDSDLRAAVFDAPQREQLASEVEAACQQARSARGPIYATSPFRVAVNGQR
;
A
#
# COMPACT_ATOMS: atom_id res chain seq x y z
N MET A 1 -56.72 47.25 -58.61
CA MET A 1 -56.52 45.78 -58.48
C MET A 1 -55.35 45.36 -59.34
N ASN A 2 -54.30 44.78 -58.75
CA ASN A 2 -53.70 43.54 -59.27
C ASN A 2 -52.81 42.91 -58.21
N ALA A 3 -53.00 41.61 -58.09
CA ALA A 3 -52.66 40.77 -56.97
C ALA A 3 -51.20 40.26 -57.03
N ALA A 4 -50.73 39.85 -55.85
CA ALA A 4 -49.46 39.23 -55.59
C ALA A 4 -49.19 37.98 -56.43
N SER A 5 -47.91 37.74 -56.74
CA SER A 5 -47.40 36.39 -57.02
C SER A 5 -45.99 36.23 -56.45
N GLY A 6 -45.93 35.97 -55.14
CA GLY A 6 -44.73 35.41 -54.51
C GLY A 6 -44.45 34.03 -55.11
N ARG A 7 -43.23 33.82 -55.61
CA ARG A 7 -42.82 32.56 -56.27
C ARG A 7 -42.54 31.48 -55.21
N PRO A 8 -43.28 30.37 -55.15
CA PRO A 8 -43.09 29.31 -54.16
C PRO A 8 -41.98 28.33 -54.59
N GLY A 9 -40.75 28.83 -54.77
CA GLY A 9 -39.61 28.02 -55.25
C GLY A 9 -38.32 28.16 -54.45
N GLU A 10 -38.09 29.26 -53.74
CA GLU A 10 -36.80 29.53 -53.07
C GLU A 10 -36.70 28.95 -51.64
N SER A 11 -37.83 28.56 -51.04
CA SER A 11 -37.85 28.04 -49.67
C SER A 11 -37.22 26.65 -49.55
N SER A 12 -37.25 25.81 -50.60
CA SER A 12 -36.75 24.43 -50.52
C SER A 12 -35.23 24.34 -50.38
N SER A 13 -34.48 25.20 -51.10
CA SER A 13 -33.01 25.22 -51.02
C SER A 13 -32.53 25.86 -49.71
N ALA A 14 -33.18 26.93 -49.26
CA ALA A 14 -32.88 27.59 -47.98
C ALA A 14 -33.17 26.66 -46.78
N THR A 15 -34.30 25.95 -46.80
CA THR A 15 -34.68 24.99 -45.76
C THR A 15 -33.72 23.80 -45.75
N ARG A 16 -33.34 23.26 -46.92
CA ARG A 16 -32.36 22.17 -47.00
C ARG A 16 -30.99 22.60 -46.48
N ARG A 17 -30.55 23.83 -46.77
CA ARG A 17 -29.28 24.37 -46.24
C ARG A 17 -29.32 24.56 -44.72
N TRP A 18 -30.44 25.01 -44.18
CA TRP A 18 -30.65 25.13 -42.73
C TRP A 18 -30.66 23.76 -42.03
N VAL A 19 -31.31 22.77 -42.61
CA VAL A 19 -31.31 21.39 -42.09
C VAL A 19 -29.91 20.78 -42.14
N LEU A 20 -29.18 20.97 -43.25
CA LEU A 20 -27.79 20.51 -43.36
C LEU A 20 -26.88 21.19 -42.34
N TRP A 21 -27.08 22.49 -42.09
CA TRP A 21 -26.36 23.23 -41.05
C TRP A 21 -26.68 22.71 -39.65
N GLY A 22 -27.96 22.49 -39.33
CA GLY A 22 -28.37 21.91 -38.05
C GLY A 22 -27.78 20.52 -37.83
N ALA A 23 -27.82 19.66 -38.85
CA ALA A 23 -27.23 18.32 -38.79
C ALA A 23 -25.69 18.39 -38.60
N LEU A 24 -25.01 19.32 -39.28
CA LEU A 24 -23.57 19.53 -39.12
C LEU A 24 -23.22 19.97 -37.70
N VAL A 25 -23.95 20.94 -37.14
CA VAL A 25 -23.72 21.42 -35.77
C VAL A 25 -23.94 20.30 -34.74
N VAL A 26 -25.01 19.52 -34.89
CA VAL A 26 -25.29 18.37 -34.01
C VAL A 26 -24.18 17.32 -34.12
N LEU A 27 -23.72 17.02 -35.32
CA LEU A 27 -22.65 16.04 -35.54
C LEU A 27 -21.32 16.51 -34.94
N VAL A 28 -20.96 17.79 -35.10
CA VAL A 28 -19.77 18.37 -34.47
C VAL A 28 -19.88 18.36 -32.96
N ALA A 29 -21.04 18.74 -32.39
CA ALA A 29 -21.25 18.70 -30.95
C ALA A 29 -21.15 17.28 -30.39
N ALA A 30 -21.73 16.28 -31.08
CA ALA A 30 -21.61 14.88 -30.70
C ALA A 30 -20.15 14.41 -30.74
N LEU A 31 -19.39 14.78 -31.77
CA LEU A 31 -17.96 14.49 -31.86
C LEU A 31 -17.18 15.13 -30.71
N LEU A 32 -17.43 16.41 -30.42
CA LEU A 32 -16.77 17.13 -29.32
C LEU A 32 -17.10 16.52 -27.95
N VAL A 33 -18.37 16.17 -27.70
CA VAL A 33 -18.77 15.45 -26.48
C VAL A 33 -18.07 14.11 -26.40
N THR A 34 -18.00 13.36 -27.51
CA THR A 34 -17.30 12.08 -27.57
C THR A 34 -15.81 12.25 -27.30
N LEU A 35 -15.18 13.30 -27.85
CA LEU A 35 -13.77 13.63 -27.63
C LEU A 35 -13.49 14.08 -26.20
N VAL A 36 -14.34 14.91 -25.59
CA VAL A 36 -14.22 15.33 -24.19
C VAL A 36 -14.44 14.15 -23.26
N TRP A 37 -15.41 13.29 -23.56
CA TRP A 37 -15.65 12.06 -22.80
C TRP A 37 -14.49 11.06 -22.95
N LEU A 38 -13.95 10.89 -24.17
CA LEU A 38 -12.73 10.11 -24.38
C LEU A 38 -11.57 10.74 -23.62
N ALA A 39 -11.31 12.04 -23.78
CA ALA A 39 -10.21 12.75 -23.14
C ALA A 39 -10.30 12.68 -21.60
N GLY A 40 -11.49 12.89 -21.03
CA GLY A 40 -11.74 12.73 -19.59
C GLY A 40 -11.58 11.27 -19.12
N ARG A 41 -11.98 10.28 -19.94
CA ARG A 41 -11.71 8.86 -19.67
C ARG A 41 -10.22 8.51 -19.85
N TYR A 42 -9.49 9.21 -20.72
CA TYR A 42 -8.04 9.08 -20.90
C TYR A 42 -7.27 9.68 -19.72
N GLU A 43 -7.77 10.76 -19.12
CA GLU A 43 -7.26 11.32 -17.86
C GLU A 43 -7.58 10.42 -16.67
N ALA A 44 -8.80 9.88 -16.59
CA ALA A 44 -9.19 8.90 -15.56
C ALA A 44 -8.49 7.54 -15.71
N GLY A 45 -8.09 7.15 -16.92
CA GLY A 45 -7.32 5.92 -17.18
C GLY A 45 -5.82 6.01 -16.88
N ARG A 46 -5.25 7.22 -16.75
CA ARG A 46 -3.85 7.45 -16.36
C ARG A 46 -3.68 7.79 -14.87
N LEU A 47 -4.77 7.93 -14.12
CA LEU A 47 -4.77 8.08 -12.65
C LEU A 47 -4.99 6.76 -11.87
N GLN A 48 -5.11 5.62 -12.56
CA GLN A 48 -5.24 4.30 -11.92
C GLN A 48 -4.01 3.40 -12.17
N ASP A 49 -3.25 3.68 -13.24
CA ASP A 49 -1.98 3.01 -13.56
C ASP A 49 -0.78 3.49 -12.71
N ARG A 50 -0.96 4.59 -11.96
CA ARG A 50 -0.02 5.01 -10.91
C ARG A 50 -0.32 4.34 -9.56
N ILE A 51 -1.53 3.85 -9.33
CA ILE A 51 -1.86 3.16 -8.08
C ILE A 51 -1.29 1.72 -8.07
N GLU A 52 -1.24 1.05 -9.22
CA GLU A 52 -0.63 -0.29 -9.31
C GLU A 52 0.89 -0.26 -9.37
N ARG A 53 1.50 0.78 -9.95
CA ARG A 53 2.98 0.90 -10.02
C ARG A 53 3.60 1.48 -8.75
N ASP A 54 2.92 2.40 -8.06
CA ASP A 54 3.37 2.89 -6.76
C ASP A 54 3.31 1.77 -5.69
N ALA A 55 2.34 0.84 -5.78
CA ALA A 55 2.26 -0.30 -4.88
C ALA A 55 3.42 -1.30 -5.08
N VAL A 56 3.81 -1.60 -6.33
CA VAL A 56 4.88 -2.58 -6.61
C VAL A 56 6.24 -2.06 -6.16
N GLU A 57 6.54 -0.77 -6.36
CA GLU A 57 7.79 -0.17 -5.91
C GLU A 57 7.87 -0.07 -4.39
N VAL A 58 6.78 0.35 -3.73
CA VAL A 58 6.71 0.41 -2.26
C VAL A 58 6.84 -0.99 -1.65
N VAL A 59 6.19 -2.01 -2.22
CA VAL A 59 6.33 -3.40 -1.74
C VAL A 59 7.75 -3.92 -1.95
N ALA A 60 8.42 -3.56 -3.06
CA ALA A 60 9.80 -3.94 -3.31
C ALA A 60 10.76 -3.31 -2.30
N ASP A 61 10.59 -2.02 -1.95
CA ASP A 61 11.41 -1.38 -0.93
C ASP A 61 11.13 -1.94 0.47
N ILE A 62 9.86 -2.19 0.82
CA ILE A 62 9.49 -2.86 2.08
C ILE A 62 10.16 -4.24 2.16
N ARG A 63 10.08 -5.04 1.10
CA ARG A 63 10.72 -6.36 1.04
C ARG A 63 12.25 -6.25 1.10
N GLY A 64 12.83 -5.21 0.50
CA GLY A 64 14.26 -4.91 0.57
C GLY A 64 14.71 -4.57 1.98
N GLY A 65 14.00 -3.67 2.67
CA GLY A 65 14.24 -3.32 4.07
C GLY A 65 14.08 -4.53 5.00
N MET A 66 13.02 -5.30 4.79
CA MET A 66 12.73 -6.53 5.49
C MET A 66 13.86 -7.58 5.34
N THR A 67 14.37 -7.76 4.14
CA THR A 67 15.49 -8.69 3.88
C THR A 67 16.77 -8.24 4.58
N ARG A 68 17.08 -6.94 4.55
CA ARG A 68 18.22 -6.35 5.29
C ARG A 68 18.09 -6.56 6.80
N ASN A 69 16.86 -6.51 7.31
CA ASN A 69 16.56 -6.76 8.71
C ASN A 69 16.82 -8.21 9.10
N VAL A 70 16.38 -9.18 8.30
CA VAL A 70 16.70 -10.61 8.51
C VAL A 70 18.21 -10.84 8.52
N GLN A 71 18.93 -10.31 7.52
CA GLN A 71 20.38 -10.46 7.44
C GLN A 71 21.09 -9.88 8.67
N SER A 72 20.62 -8.74 9.17
CA SER A 72 21.17 -8.11 10.37
C SER A 72 20.93 -8.97 11.62
N LEU A 73 19.76 -9.60 11.73
CA LEU A 73 19.44 -10.51 12.83
C LEU A 73 20.25 -11.82 12.75
N GLN A 74 20.47 -12.35 11.56
CA GLN A 74 21.31 -13.53 11.34
C GLN A 74 22.78 -13.29 11.68
N ALA A 75 23.23 -12.04 11.64
CA ALA A 75 24.58 -11.64 12.04
C ALA A 75 24.75 -11.48 13.56
N LEU A 76 23.69 -11.67 14.36
CA LEU A 76 23.83 -11.70 15.82
C LEU A 76 24.70 -12.89 16.25
N PRO A 77 25.54 -12.73 17.29
CA PRO A 77 26.33 -13.84 17.80
C PRO A 77 25.39 -14.95 18.29
N ARG A 78 25.88 -16.19 18.27
CA ARG A 78 25.13 -17.31 18.85
C ARG A 78 24.86 -17.02 20.32
N PHE A 79 23.62 -17.23 20.75
CA PHE A 79 23.27 -17.09 22.16
C PHE A 79 23.86 -18.25 22.97
N ASP A 80 24.53 -17.90 24.07
CA ASP A 80 25.00 -18.80 25.09
C ASP A 80 24.33 -18.41 26.42
N PRO A 81 23.53 -19.30 27.05
CA PRO A 81 22.94 -19.03 28.36
C PRO A 81 23.96 -18.72 29.46
N GLN A 82 25.19 -19.23 29.36
CA GLN A 82 26.25 -18.98 30.35
C GLN A 82 26.95 -17.63 30.12
N HIS A 83 26.90 -17.11 28.89
CA HIS A 83 27.54 -15.85 28.48
C HIS A 83 26.60 -15.05 27.58
N SER A 84 25.54 -14.50 28.15
CA SER A 84 24.48 -13.80 27.41
C SER A 84 24.83 -12.36 27.02
N ASP A 85 25.85 -11.76 27.64
CA ASP A 85 26.26 -10.36 27.42
C ASP A 85 26.59 -10.02 25.96
N PRO A 86 27.37 -10.83 25.21
CA PRO A 86 27.72 -10.51 23.82
C PRO A 86 26.48 -10.42 22.92
N TRP A 87 25.50 -11.30 23.12
CA TRP A 87 24.24 -11.28 22.40
C TRP A 87 23.44 -10.02 22.73
N THR A 88 23.28 -9.73 24.03
CA THR A 88 22.52 -8.58 24.52
C THR A 88 23.10 -7.27 24.02
N LEU A 89 24.43 -7.10 24.11
CA LEU A 89 25.13 -5.92 23.64
C LEU A 89 24.95 -5.70 22.13
N ARG A 90 25.08 -6.77 21.34
CA ARG A 90 24.96 -6.68 19.88
C ARG A 90 23.51 -6.45 19.43
N ALA A 91 22.55 -7.09 20.08
CA ALA A 91 21.13 -6.85 19.84
C ALA A 91 20.74 -5.40 20.18
N GLY A 92 21.20 -4.86 21.32
CA GLY A 92 20.97 -3.46 21.68
C GLY A 92 21.67 -2.46 20.75
N ALA A 93 22.85 -2.79 20.23
CA ALA A 93 23.51 -1.97 19.19
C ALA A 93 22.71 -1.98 17.88
N LEU A 94 22.15 -3.13 17.49
CA LEU A 94 21.31 -3.26 16.30
C LEU A 94 20.03 -2.41 16.42
N LEU A 95 19.35 -2.46 17.57
CA LEU A 95 18.14 -1.66 17.84
C LEU A 95 18.41 -0.14 17.80
N ARG A 96 19.59 0.30 18.24
CA ARG A 96 19.99 1.71 18.13
C ARG A 96 20.30 2.13 16.69
N ALA A 97 20.88 1.23 15.89
CA ALA A 97 21.18 1.47 14.48
C ALA A 97 19.91 1.43 13.60
N ARG A 98 18.88 0.69 14.01
CA ARG A 98 17.64 0.46 13.27
C ARG A 98 16.43 0.88 14.10
N ARG A 99 16.07 2.17 14.00
CA ARG A 99 14.95 2.78 14.76
C ARG A 99 13.59 2.17 14.42
N GLU A 100 13.47 1.48 13.29
CA GLU A 100 12.29 0.72 12.89
C GLU A 100 12.10 -0.57 13.73
N MET A 101 13.14 -1.04 14.40
CA MET A 101 13.07 -2.19 15.29
C MET A 101 12.90 -1.72 16.73
N LEU A 102 11.89 -2.27 17.42
CA LEU A 102 11.59 -1.88 18.80
C LEU A 102 12.00 -2.94 19.82
N ARG A 103 12.12 -4.20 19.41
CA ARG A 103 12.46 -5.32 20.28
C ARG A 103 13.03 -6.48 19.47
N ILE A 104 13.99 -7.19 20.06
CA ILE A 104 14.50 -8.47 19.56
C ILE A 104 14.28 -9.50 20.66
N GLU A 105 13.67 -10.64 20.32
CA GLU A 105 13.45 -11.76 21.22
C GLU A 105 14.15 -13.00 20.68
N LEU A 106 14.77 -13.77 21.57
CA LEU A 106 15.25 -15.11 21.30
C LEU A 106 14.37 -16.10 22.04
N ARG A 107 13.89 -17.11 21.30
CA ARG A 107 13.03 -18.16 21.83
C ARG A 107 13.61 -19.53 21.55
N ASP A 108 13.39 -20.46 22.48
CA ASP A 108 13.78 -21.85 22.31
C ASP A 108 12.81 -22.62 21.39
N ALA A 109 13.08 -23.92 21.19
CA ALA A 109 12.23 -24.79 20.38
C ALA A 109 10.81 -25.00 20.94
N ARG A 110 10.58 -24.67 22.22
CA ARG A 110 9.28 -24.70 22.91
C ARG A 110 8.66 -23.30 23.00
N MET A 111 9.14 -22.36 22.18
CA MET A 111 8.72 -20.96 22.13
C MET A 111 8.92 -20.20 23.44
N GLN A 112 9.69 -20.73 24.39
CA GLN A 112 10.00 -20.07 25.65
C GLN A 112 11.01 -18.95 25.42
N LEU A 113 10.76 -17.79 26.01
CA LEU A 113 11.64 -16.64 25.90
C LEU A 113 12.96 -16.91 26.64
N GLN A 114 14.07 -16.92 25.90
CA GLN A 114 15.42 -17.09 26.45
C GLN A 114 16.09 -15.74 26.74
N ALA A 115 15.93 -14.78 25.83
CA ALA A 115 16.50 -13.45 25.96
C ALA A 115 15.66 -12.43 25.19
N ALA A 116 15.71 -11.18 25.63
CA ALA A 116 15.10 -10.09 24.91
C ALA A 116 15.82 -8.77 25.15
N VAL A 117 15.84 -7.92 24.13
CA VAL A 117 16.31 -6.53 24.23
C VAL A 117 15.25 -5.61 23.66
N ASP A 118 15.00 -4.51 24.34
CA ASP A 118 14.10 -3.45 23.91
C ASP A 118 14.88 -2.22 23.45
N SER A 119 14.30 -1.48 22.52
CA SER A 119 14.79 -0.16 22.12
C SER A 119 14.30 0.90 23.11
N ASP A 120 15.09 1.96 23.32
CA ASP A 120 14.68 3.13 24.10
C ASP A 120 13.45 3.84 23.51
N LEU A 121 13.20 3.63 22.21
CA LEU A 121 12.03 4.16 21.50
C LEU A 121 10.74 3.38 21.79
N ARG A 122 10.82 2.28 22.55
CA ARG A 122 9.66 1.45 22.89
C ARG A 122 8.79 2.20 23.91
N ALA A 123 7.72 2.83 23.45
CA ALA A 123 6.68 3.36 24.34
C ALA A 123 6.15 2.25 25.25
N ALA A 124 5.78 2.56 26.50
CA ALA A 124 5.16 1.61 27.45
C ALA A 124 3.79 1.04 26.99
N VAL A 125 3.42 1.22 25.72
CA VAL A 125 2.19 0.73 25.10
C VAL A 125 2.25 -0.79 24.84
N PHE A 126 3.41 -1.43 24.97
CA PHE A 126 3.58 -2.87 24.76
C PHE A 126 3.56 -3.65 26.09
N ASP A 127 2.44 -3.59 26.79
CA ASP A 127 2.26 -4.29 28.07
C ASP A 127 2.18 -5.81 27.91
N ALA A 128 2.59 -6.55 28.95
CA ALA A 128 2.60 -8.02 29.00
C ALA A 128 1.28 -8.71 28.54
N PRO A 129 0.07 -8.28 28.94
CA PRO A 129 -1.19 -8.93 28.54
C PRO A 129 -1.46 -8.96 27.02
N GLN A 130 -1.06 -7.94 26.26
CA GLN A 130 -1.17 -7.98 24.79
C GLN A 130 -0.21 -8.98 24.15
N ARG A 131 0.90 -9.32 24.84
CA ARG A 131 1.87 -10.31 24.33
C ARG A 131 1.43 -11.75 24.51
N GLU A 132 0.63 -12.07 25.51
CA GLU A 132 0.02 -13.41 25.60
C GLU A 132 -0.90 -13.68 24.41
N GLN A 133 -1.63 -12.66 23.95
CA GLN A 133 -2.49 -12.76 22.75
C GLN A 133 -1.67 -12.97 21.47
N LEU A 134 -0.46 -12.41 21.39
CA LEU A 134 0.48 -12.59 20.28
C LEU A 134 1.13 -13.97 20.23
N ALA A 135 1.10 -14.75 21.31
CA ALA A 135 1.88 -15.97 21.43
C ALA A 135 1.50 -17.04 20.39
N SER A 136 0.21 -17.20 20.10
CA SER A 136 -0.30 -18.19 19.13
C SER A 136 0.02 -17.82 17.68
N GLU A 137 -0.09 -16.54 17.31
CA GLU A 137 0.28 -16.06 15.97
C GLU A 137 1.79 -16.21 15.71
N VAL A 138 2.60 -15.88 16.73
CA VAL A 138 4.05 -16.03 16.67
C VAL A 138 4.45 -17.51 16.57
N GLU A 139 3.75 -18.41 17.28
CA GLU A 139 3.97 -19.85 17.14
C GLU A 139 3.62 -20.37 15.74
N ALA A 140 2.48 -19.96 15.17
CA ALA A 140 2.09 -20.33 13.81
C ALA A 140 3.10 -19.83 12.77
N ALA A 141 3.56 -18.58 12.90
CA ALA A 141 4.59 -18.01 12.03
C ALA A 141 5.92 -18.79 12.14
N CYS A 142 6.32 -19.20 13.33
CA CYS A 142 7.52 -20.02 13.55
C CYS A 142 7.37 -21.44 12.97
N GLN A 143 6.18 -22.05 13.01
CA GLN A 143 5.93 -23.32 12.34
C GLN A 143 6.07 -23.19 10.82
N GLN A 144 5.50 -22.13 10.24
CA GLN A 144 5.64 -21.83 8.81
C GLN A 144 7.08 -21.53 8.42
N ALA A 145 7.83 -20.80 9.25
CA ALA A 145 9.25 -20.51 9.00
C ALA A 145 10.10 -21.77 8.91
N ARG A 146 9.82 -22.75 9.79
CA ARG A 146 10.51 -24.05 9.79
C ARG A 146 10.19 -24.85 8.53
N SER A 147 8.93 -24.92 8.12
CA SER A 147 8.55 -25.67 6.90
C SER A 147 9.09 -25.01 5.63
N ALA A 148 9.06 -23.68 5.56
CA ALA A 148 9.59 -22.90 4.43
C ALA A 148 11.13 -22.77 4.44
N ARG A 149 11.81 -23.16 5.53
CA ARG A 149 13.27 -22.99 5.74
C ARG A 149 13.72 -21.55 5.52
N GLY A 150 12.95 -20.59 6.02
CA GLY A 150 13.19 -19.18 5.75
C GLY A 150 12.50 -18.27 6.75
N PRO A 151 12.84 -16.97 6.74
CA PRO A 151 12.18 -15.97 7.57
C PRO A 151 10.71 -15.84 7.17
N ILE A 152 9.81 -15.82 8.17
CA ILE A 152 8.39 -15.55 7.99
C ILE A 152 8.00 -14.37 8.85
N TYR A 153 7.08 -13.58 8.34
CA TYR A 153 6.49 -12.44 9.03
C TYR A 153 5.06 -12.77 9.40
N ALA A 154 4.73 -12.49 10.66
CA ALA A 154 3.36 -12.56 11.14
C ALA A 154 2.61 -11.27 10.77
N THR A 155 1.28 -11.37 10.77
CA THR A 155 0.40 -10.20 10.69
C THR A 155 0.68 -9.25 11.84
N SER A 156 0.59 -7.95 11.58
CA SER A 156 0.72 -6.92 12.62
C SER A 156 -0.61 -6.82 13.39
N PRO A 157 -0.67 -7.15 14.70
CA PRO A 157 -1.86 -6.90 15.50
C PRO A 157 -1.96 -5.43 15.93
N PHE A 158 -0.97 -4.60 15.59
CA PHE A 158 -0.93 -3.20 15.98
C PHE A 158 -2.04 -2.42 15.29
N ARG A 159 -2.92 -1.82 16.10
CA ARG A 159 -3.87 -0.82 15.67
C ARG A 159 -3.36 0.54 16.13
N VAL A 160 -3.32 1.50 15.21
CA VAL A 160 -3.02 2.89 15.56
C VAL A 160 -4.15 3.40 16.44
N ALA A 161 -3.84 3.75 17.69
CA ALA A 161 -4.80 4.40 18.57
C ALA A 161 -5.02 5.83 18.07
N VAL A 162 -6.10 6.04 17.34
CA VAL A 162 -6.57 7.38 17.00
C VAL A 162 -7.37 7.90 18.21
N ASN A 163 -6.94 9.02 18.80
CA ASN A 163 -7.62 9.75 19.89
C ASN A 163 -7.63 9.12 21.29
N GLY A 164 -6.55 8.48 21.73
CA GLY A 164 -6.32 8.26 23.17
C GLY A 164 -7.39 7.49 23.94
N GLN A 165 -8.28 6.77 23.25
CA GLN A 165 -9.29 5.92 23.89
C GLN A 165 -8.77 4.48 23.86
N ARG A 166 -8.47 3.97 25.06
CA ARG A 166 -8.25 2.55 25.34
C ARG A 166 -9.59 1.90 25.66
#